data_AF-A0A2V0PIR2-F1
#
_entry.id   AF-A0A2V0PIR2-F1
#
_cell.length_a   1.000
_cell.length_b   1.000
_cell.length_c   1.000
_cell.angle_alpha   90.00
_cell.angle_beta   90.00
_cell.angle_gamma   90.00
#
_symmetry.space_group_name_H-M   'P 1'
#
loop_
_entity.id
_entity.type
_entity.pdbx_description
1 polymer ?
#
loop_
_entity_poly.entity_id
_entity_poly.type
_entity_poly.pdbx_seq_one_letter_code
_entity_poly.pdbx_strand_id
1 'polypeptide(L)'
;MSKSCQASYLTDARYWAARHAAEEADPTLPGSWAFNYNNAGWGAEVLLAEAPDGEAARLRVAQFLRAWIDGKNDYGDILLVTKRGLAYLPADTTGGAEREPLPHAAAAALAALAHAAGPGGAALPRAARARLECFALGQITYMLGGQVGRNRGYLTGFGPRAPLAPRQMASSCPPGSRGRSPPACSVPALLGGDPNPSPLAGALVAGPGEDDSYTDARAAPGAGVGVHYNAPLLAALAGLLQSNAGPGQCQGAGGGILRELLSVN
;
A
#
# COMPACT_ATOMS: atom_id res chain seq x y z
N MET A 1 -26.46 -3.35 19.44
CA MET A 1 -25.79 -4.65 19.67
C MET A 1 -25.59 -4.82 21.17
N SER A 2 -25.97 -5.96 21.77
CA SER A 2 -25.78 -6.16 23.22
C SER A 2 -24.29 -6.34 23.54
N LYS A 3 -23.86 -6.00 24.77
CA LYS A 3 -22.48 -6.22 25.24
C LYS A 3 -22.08 -7.70 25.18
N SER A 4 -23.03 -8.63 25.33
CA SER A 4 -22.77 -10.07 25.23
C SER A 4 -22.42 -10.51 23.81
N CYS A 5 -23.06 -9.95 22.78
CA CYS A 5 -22.71 -10.23 21.38
C CYS A 5 -21.36 -9.62 20.99
N GLN A 6 -20.98 -8.48 21.57
CA GLN A 6 -19.66 -7.88 21.32
C GLN A 6 -18.52 -8.76 21.88
N ALA A 7 -18.72 -9.37 23.04
CA ALA A 7 -17.73 -10.27 23.65
C ALA A 7 -17.52 -11.57 22.85
N SER A 8 -18.58 -12.13 22.24
CA SER A 8 -18.45 -13.32 21.39
C SER A 8 -17.66 -13.04 20.11
N TYR A 9 -17.93 -11.91 19.42
CA TYR A 9 -17.18 -11.56 18.21
C TYR A 9 -15.70 -11.31 18.47
N LEU A 10 -15.35 -10.68 19.60
CA LEU A 10 -13.95 -10.46 19.96
C LEU A 10 -13.23 -11.77 20.26
N THR A 11 -13.93 -12.72 20.88
CA THR A 11 -13.40 -14.07 21.17
C THR A 11 -13.13 -14.83 19.86
N ASP A 12 -14.09 -14.84 18.94
CA ASP A 12 -13.96 -15.50 17.64
C ASP A 12 -12.85 -14.85 16.80
N ALA A 13 -12.78 -13.51 16.78
CA ALA A 13 -11.74 -12.78 16.04
C ALA A 13 -10.33 -13.16 16.52
N ARG A 14 -10.12 -13.29 17.83
CA ARG A 14 -8.84 -13.72 18.40
C ARG A 14 -8.50 -15.15 18.05
N TYR A 15 -9.49 -16.03 18.14
CA TYR A 15 -9.32 -17.44 17.81
C TYR A 15 -8.85 -17.61 16.36
N TRP A 16 -9.51 -16.96 15.42
CA TRP A 16 -9.15 -17.04 13.99
C TRP A 16 -7.85 -16.31 13.68
N ALA A 17 -7.56 -15.18 14.35
CA ALA A 17 -6.29 -14.48 14.21
C ALA A 17 -5.10 -15.36 14.65
N ALA A 18 -5.24 -16.07 15.77
CA ALA A 18 -4.23 -17.01 16.25
C ALA A 18 -4.05 -18.21 15.31
N ARG A 19 -5.15 -18.74 14.75
CA ARG A 19 -5.08 -19.83 13.76
C ARG A 19 -4.43 -19.41 12.46
N HIS A 20 -4.82 -18.28 11.89
CA HIS A 20 -4.18 -17.74 10.70
C HIS A 20 -2.66 -17.58 10.92
N ALA A 21 -2.25 -17.06 12.08
CA ALA A 21 -0.83 -16.94 12.42
C ALA A 21 -0.10 -18.29 12.53
N ALA A 22 -0.77 -19.35 12.96
CA ALA A 22 -0.17 -20.67 13.16
C ALA A 22 -0.18 -21.55 11.91
N GLU A 23 -1.19 -21.38 11.05
CA GLU A 23 -1.48 -22.31 9.95
C GLU A 23 -1.16 -21.72 8.57
N GLU A 24 -1.20 -20.39 8.42
CA GLU A 24 -1.07 -19.71 7.11
C GLU A 24 0.10 -18.73 7.03
N ALA A 25 0.70 -18.37 8.16
CA ALA A 25 1.86 -17.48 8.19
C ALA A 25 3.18 -18.28 8.14
N ASP A 26 3.85 -18.27 6.99
CA ASP A 26 5.24 -18.68 6.89
C ASP A 26 6.12 -17.43 7.00
N PRO A 27 6.86 -17.23 8.11
CA PRO A 27 7.64 -16.02 8.28
C PRO A 27 8.80 -15.93 7.28
N THR A 28 9.15 -17.00 6.55
CA THR A 28 10.21 -16.99 5.54
C THR A 28 9.71 -16.60 4.14
N LEU A 29 8.39 -16.57 3.92
CA LEU A 29 7.79 -16.26 2.63
C LEU A 29 7.34 -14.79 2.57
N PRO A 30 7.76 -14.01 1.54
CA PRO A 30 7.30 -12.63 1.36
C PRO A 30 5.77 -12.48 1.35
N GLY A 31 5.04 -13.39 0.70
CA GLY A 31 3.58 -13.33 0.57
C GLY A 31 2.84 -13.32 1.91
N SER A 32 3.39 -13.94 2.96
CA SER A 32 2.80 -13.90 4.31
C SER A 32 2.82 -12.50 4.92
N TRP A 33 3.65 -11.58 4.41
CA TRP A 33 3.76 -10.19 4.82
C TRP A 33 2.97 -9.23 3.92
N ALA A 34 2.25 -9.74 2.92
CA ALA A 34 1.36 -8.92 2.12
C ALA A 34 0.08 -8.62 2.90
N PHE A 35 -0.27 -7.33 3.02
CA PHE A 35 -1.61 -6.91 3.43
C PHE A 35 -2.39 -6.55 2.18
N ASN A 36 -3.37 -7.38 1.81
CA ASN A 36 -4.15 -7.23 0.58
C ASN A 36 -5.53 -7.90 0.70
N TYR A 37 -6.23 -8.06 -0.42
CA TYR A 37 -7.58 -8.64 -0.43
C TYR A 37 -7.60 -10.16 -0.17
N ASN A 38 -6.51 -10.88 -0.43
CA ASN A 38 -6.35 -12.30 -0.12
C ASN A 38 -5.90 -12.52 1.33
N ASN A 39 -5.07 -11.63 1.87
CA ASN A 39 -4.60 -11.65 3.26
C ASN A 39 -5.02 -10.37 3.99
N ALA A 40 -6.22 -10.43 4.58
CA ALA A 40 -6.76 -9.37 5.44
C ALA A 40 -6.35 -9.53 6.92
N GLY A 41 -5.55 -10.56 7.25
CA GLY A 41 -5.18 -10.89 8.63
C GLY A 41 -4.45 -9.74 9.33
N TRP A 42 -3.58 -9.03 8.62
CA TRP A 42 -2.86 -7.87 9.16
C TRP A 42 -3.78 -6.71 9.55
N GLY A 43 -4.85 -6.48 8.81
CA GLY A 43 -5.87 -5.50 9.18
C GLY A 43 -6.62 -5.89 10.46
N ALA A 44 -6.95 -7.19 10.61
CA ALA A 44 -7.56 -7.70 11.83
C ALA A 44 -6.62 -7.56 13.04
N GLU A 45 -5.33 -7.83 12.87
CA GLU A 45 -4.32 -7.65 13.92
C GLU A 45 -4.21 -6.19 14.37
N VAL A 46 -4.24 -5.23 13.44
CA VAL A 46 -4.25 -3.79 13.79
C VAL A 46 -5.46 -3.45 14.67
N LEU A 47 -6.65 -3.96 14.35
CA LEU A 47 -7.86 -3.71 15.14
C LEU A 47 -7.81 -4.42 16.50
N LEU A 48 -7.35 -5.68 16.54
CA LEU A 48 -7.21 -6.44 17.77
C LEU A 48 -6.17 -5.81 18.71
N ALA A 49 -5.15 -5.16 18.17
CA ALA A 49 -4.12 -4.44 18.93
C ALA A 49 -4.68 -3.22 19.70
N GLU A 50 -5.86 -2.70 19.32
CA GLU A 50 -6.54 -1.62 20.04
C GLU A 50 -7.29 -2.10 21.28
N ALA A 51 -7.55 -3.41 21.40
CA ALA A 51 -8.19 -3.97 22.57
C ALA A 51 -7.32 -3.77 23.84
N PRO A 52 -7.92 -3.59 25.03
CA PRO A 52 -7.18 -3.46 26.28
C PRO A 52 -6.17 -4.59 26.49
N ASP A 53 -6.60 -5.82 26.22
CA ASP A 53 -5.86 -7.10 26.30
C ASP A 53 -5.34 -7.56 24.91
N GLY A 54 -5.03 -6.61 24.04
CA GLY A 54 -4.53 -6.84 22.68
C GLY A 54 -3.02 -7.04 22.56
N GLU A 55 -2.30 -7.43 23.63
CA GLU A 55 -0.82 -7.51 23.64
C GLU A 55 -0.25 -8.40 22.55
N ALA A 56 -0.83 -9.59 22.34
CA ALA A 56 -0.38 -10.51 21.30
C ALA A 56 -0.50 -9.87 19.90
N ALA A 57 -1.62 -9.20 19.64
CA ALA A 57 -1.85 -8.49 18.38
C ALA A 57 -0.90 -7.30 18.22
N ARG A 58 -0.65 -6.53 19.29
CA ARG A 58 0.35 -5.45 19.29
C ARG A 58 1.74 -5.96 18.90
N LEU A 59 2.15 -7.12 19.40
CA LEU A 59 3.43 -7.76 19.03
C LEU A 59 3.45 -8.17 17.55
N ARG A 60 2.37 -8.78 17.05
CA ARG A 60 2.26 -9.17 15.63
C ARG A 60 2.31 -7.97 14.70
N VAL A 61 1.60 -6.90 15.03
CA VAL A 61 1.64 -5.64 14.27
C VAL A 61 3.03 -5.02 14.31
N ALA A 62 3.71 -5.02 15.47
CA ALA A 62 5.08 -4.53 15.56
C ALA A 62 6.06 -5.34 14.68
N GLN A 63 5.92 -6.67 14.63
CA GLN A 63 6.70 -7.51 13.72
C GLN A 63 6.42 -7.16 12.25
N PHE A 64 5.15 -7.08 11.87
CA PHE A 64 4.71 -6.67 10.52
C PHE A 64 5.35 -5.34 10.10
N LEU A 65 5.19 -4.31 10.92
CA LEU A 65 5.69 -2.97 10.63
C LEU A 65 7.23 -2.95 10.61
N ARG A 66 7.89 -3.72 11.47
CA ARG A 66 9.34 -3.86 11.45
C ARG A 66 9.81 -4.45 10.12
N ALA A 67 9.18 -5.51 9.63
CA ALA A 67 9.55 -6.08 8.33
C ALA A 67 9.41 -5.04 7.22
N TRP A 68 8.26 -4.37 7.13
CA TRP A 68 7.98 -3.32 6.13
C TRP A 68 8.91 -2.10 6.19
N ILE A 69 9.39 -1.75 7.38
CA ILE A 69 10.26 -0.59 7.58
C ILE A 69 11.74 -0.93 7.43
N ASP A 70 12.17 -2.09 7.95
CA ASP A 70 13.58 -2.48 8.02
C ASP A 70 14.02 -3.39 6.87
N GLY A 71 13.08 -3.90 6.07
CA GLY A 71 13.38 -4.88 5.01
C GLY A 71 13.42 -6.33 5.48
N LYS A 72 13.37 -6.56 6.79
CA LYS A 72 13.72 -7.85 7.38
C LYS A 72 12.93 -8.18 8.64
N ASN A 73 12.81 -9.48 8.91
CA ASN A 73 12.29 -10.02 10.15
C ASN A 73 13.39 -10.80 10.90
N ASP A 74 12.99 -11.62 11.87
CA ASP A 74 13.94 -12.39 12.68
C ASP A 74 14.53 -13.61 11.93
N TYR A 75 14.04 -13.93 10.73
CA TYR A 75 14.46 -15.06 9.91
C TYR A 75 15.30 -14.65 8.70
N GLY A 76 15.18 -13.40 8.23
CA GLY A 76 15.95 -12.89 7.12
C GLY A 76 15.32 -11.66 6.47
N ASP A 77 15.83 -11.34 5.28
CA ASP A 77 15.28 -10.29 4.44
C ASP A 77 13.95 -10.77 3.84
N ILE A 78 12.94 -9.92 3.91
CA ILE A 78 11.57 -10.19 3.43
C ILE A 78 11.19 -9.27 2.29
N LEU A 79 11.72 -8.05 2.30
CA LEU A 79 11.49 -7.07 1.25
C LEU A 79 12.74 -6.27 0.96
N LEU A 80 12.77 -5.75 -0.26
CA LEU A 80 13.81 -4.84 -0.70
C LEU A 80 13.27 -3.41 -0.68
N VAL A 81 14.20 -2.46 -0.56
CA VAL A 81 13.91 -1.05 -0.78
C VAL A 81 14.49 -0.68 -2.14
N THR A 82 13.64 -0.20 -3.05
CA THR A 82 14.09 0.19 -4.39
C THR A 82 15.02 1.41 -4.33
N LYS A 83 15.71 1.71 -5.43
CA LYS A 83 16.63 2.86 -5.51
C LYS A 83 15.93 4.20 -5.26
N ARG A 84 14.62 4.29 -5.52
CA ARG A 84 13.81 5.48 -5.25
C ARG A 84 13.01 5.37 -3.95
N GLY A 85 13.20 4.32 -3.15
CA GLY A 85 12.66 4.25 -1.79
C GLY A 85 11.29 3.57 -1.63
N LEU A 86 10.84 2.81 -2.62
CA LEU A 86 9.64 1.97 -2.48
C LEU A 86 9.98 0.75 -1.63
N ALA A 87 9.19 0.49 -0.59
CA ALA A 87 9.19 -0.80 0.09
C ALA A 87 8.53 -1.82 -0.83
N TYR A 88 9.36 -2.67 -1.43
CA TYR A 88 8.95 -3.59 -2.48
C TYR A 88 8.93 -5.00 -1.95
N LEU A 89 7.72 -5.56 -1.82
CA LEU A 89 7.52 -6.95 -1.48
C LEU A 89 7.72 -7.82 -2.73
N PRO A 90 8.73 -8.71 -2.77
CA PRO A 90 8.98 -9.56 -3.92
C PRO A 90 7.79 -10.49 -4.16
N ALA A 91 7.46 -10.70 -5.43
CA ALA A 91 6.51 -11.74 -5.81
C ALA A 91 7.09 -13.10 -5.44
N ASP A 92 6.34 -13.90 -4.69
CA ASP A 92 6.69 -15.30 -4.41
C ASP A 92 5.85 -16.27 -5.25
N THR A 93 6.19 -17.55 -5.18
CA THR A 93 5.52 -18.62 -5.93
C THR A 93 4.14 -18.97 -5.39
N THR A 94 3.69 -18.36 -4.28
CA THR A 94 2.42 -18.69 -3.62
C THR A 94 1.25 -17.85 -4.13
N GLY A 95 1.52 -16.84 -4.98
CA GLY A 95 0.48 -15.95 -5.50
C GLY A 95 -0.06 -14.95 -4.47
N GLY A 96 0.54 -14.87 -3.28
CA GLY A 96 0.15 -13.94 -2.22
C GLY A 96 0.64 -12.51 -2.44
N ALA A 97 1.78 -12.34 -3.11
CA ALA A 97 2.28 -11.07 -3.61
C ALA A 97 2.10 -11.05 -5.14
N GLU A 98 0.91 -10.64 -5.59
CA GLU A 98 0.72 -10.29 -7.00
C GLU A 98 1.71 -9.18 -7.39
N ARG A 99 1.95 -8.96 -8.69
CA ARG A 99 2.88 -7.91 -9.18
C ARG A 99 2.29 -6.50 -9.00
N GLU A 100 1.97 -6.17 -7.75
CA GLU A 100 1.19 -5.03 -7.27
C GLU A 100 1.92 -4.34 -6.10
N PRO A 101 3.16 -3.89 -6.30
CA PRO A 101 3.98 -3.38 -5.20
C PRO A 101 3.40 -2.11 -4.55
N LEU A 102 2.74 -1.22 -5.30
CA LEU A 102 2.17 0.00 -4.73
C LEU A 102 0.97 -0.27 -3.82
N PRO A 103 -0.02 -1.11 -4.21
CA PRO A 103 -1.09 -1.54 -3.31
C PRO A 103 -0.59 -2.12 -1.98
N HIS A 104 0.43 -2.99 -2.02
CA HIS A 104 0.99 -3.57 -0.80
C HIS A 104 1.66 -2.51 0.08
N ALA A 105 2.49 -1.63 -0.51
CA ALA A 105 3.10 -0.53 0.22
C ALA A 105 2.06 0.44 0.81
N ALA A 106 0.95 0.69 0.10
CA ALA A 106 -0.14 1.52 0.58
C ALA A 106 -0.86 0.88 1.78
N ALA A 107 -1.08 -0.43 1.74
CA ALA A 107 -1.69 -1.17 2.83
C ALA A 107 -0.79 -1.21 4.08
N ALA A 108 0.52 -1.36 3.89
CA ALA A 108 1.48 -1.25 4.99
C ALA A 108 1.54 0.16 5.58
N ALA A 109 1.48 1.21 4.74
CA ALA A 109 1.40 2.60 5.18
C ALA A 109 0.12 2.87 5.99
N LEU A 110 -1.03 2.32 5.54
CA LEU A 110 -2.28 2.35 6.29
C LEU A 110 -2.11 1.69 7.67
N ALA A 111 -1.59 0.47 7.73
CA ALA A 111 -1.39 -0.25 8.98
C ALA A 111 -0.47 0.52 9.94
N ALA A 112 0.60 1.14 9.42
CA ALA A 112 1.52 1.96 10.21
C ALA A 112 0.81 3.16 10.85
N LEU A 113 0.00 3.88 10.07
CA LEU A 113 -0.74 5.06 10.55
C LEU A 113 -1.85 4.69 11.54
N ALA A 114 -2.61 3.64 11.24
CA ALA A 114 -3.66 3.14 12.13
C ALA A 114 -3.06 2.69 13.47
N HIS A 115 -1.98 1.91 13.45
CA HIS A 115 -1.29 1.49 14.67
C HIS A 115 -0.73 2.68 15.44
N ALA A 116 -0.10 3.65 14.77
CA ALA A 116 0.45 4.86 15.38
C ALA A 116 -0.62 5.72 16.07
N ALA A 117 -1.82 5.78 15.51
CA ALA A 117 -2.96 6.54 16.04
C ALA A 117 -3.69 5.82 17.18
N GLY A 118 -3.69 4.48 17.17
CA GLY A 118 -4.38 3.65 18.16
C GLY A 118 -3.71 3.59 19.55
N PRO A 119 -4.34 2.91 20.52
CA PRO A 119 -3.81 2.75 21.89
C PRO A 119 -2.41 2.13 21.94
N GLY A 120 -2.12 1.18 21.05
CA GLY A 120 -0.79 0.58 20.91
C GLY A 120 0.27 1.61 20.53
N GLY A 121 0.01 2.44 19.53
CA GLY A 121 0.90 3.52 19.10
C GLY A 121 1.03 4.64 20.14
N ALA A 122 -0.03 4.93 20.90
CA ALA A 122 0.01 5.91 21.99
C ALA A 122 0.97 5.51 23.13
N ALA A 123 1.18 4.19 23.32
CA ALA A 123 2.14 3.66 24.29
C ALA A 123 3.58 3.62 23.76
N LEU A 124 3.80 3.79 22.45
CA LEU A 124 5.13 3.80 21.86
C LEU A 124 5.89 5.09 22.18
N PRO A 125 7.24 5.03 22.30
CA PRO A 125 8.06 6.24 22.34
C PRO A 125 7.77 7.14 21.13
N ARG A 126 7.79 8.45 21.33
CA ARG A 126 7.53 9.45 20.27
C ARG A 126 8.35 9.20 19.00
N ALA A 127 9.61 8.81 19.14
CA ALA A 127 10.48 8.51 18.01
C ALA A 127 10.03 7.25 17.23
N ALA A 128 9.55 6.22 17.92
CA ALA A 128 9.01 5.02 17.28
C ALA A 128 7.71 5.33 16.52
N ARG A 129 6.79 6.10 17.13
CA ARG A 129 5.57 6.57 16.45
C ARG A 129 5.88 7.43 15.23
N ALA A 130 6.82 8.38 15.36
CA ALA A 130 7.28 9.20 14.24
C ALA A 130 7.87 8.35 13.11
N ARG A 131 8.59 7.26 13.44
CA ARG A 131 9.12 6.34 12.43
C ARG A 131 8.03 5.66 11.60
N LEU A 132 6.92 5.25 12.22
CA LEU A 132 5.75 4.68 11.53
C LEU A 132 5.09 5.70 10.59
N GLU A 133 4.84 6.91 11.12
CA GLU A 133 4.28 8.04 10.37
C GLU A 133 5.16 8.42 9.16
N CYS A 134 6.48 8.47 9.36
CA CYS A 134 7.44 8.82 8.32
C CYS A 134 7.62 7.73 7.26
N PHE A 135 7.55 6.45 7.65
CA PHE A 135 7.49 5.35 6.68
C PHE A 135 6.28 5.52 5.76
N ALA A 136 5.09 5.71 6.34
CA ALA A 136 3.86 5.89 5.57
C ALA A 136 3.94 7.13 4.66
N LEU A 137 4.42 8.26 5.18
CA LEU A 137 4.64 9.46 4.37
C LEU A 137 5.58 9.20 3.19
N GLY A 138 6.66 8.43 3.39
CA GLY A 138 7.59 8.04 2.33
C GLY A 138 6.91 7.25 1.21
N GLN A 139 6.15 6.20 1.57
CA GLN A 139 5.48 5.35 0.57
C GLN A 139 4.40 6.13 -0.21
N ILE A 140 3.62 6.97 0.47
CA ILE A 140 2.63 7.83 -0.20
C ILE A 140 3.30 8.88 -1.08
N THR A 141 4.39 9.49 -0.61
CA THR A 141 5.17 10.45 -1.40
C THR A 141 5.75 9.80 -2.65
N TYR A 142 6.24 8.57 -2.57
CA TYR A 142 6.68 7.79 -3.73
C TYR A 142 5.55 7.64 -4.76
N MET A 143 4.37 7.20 -4.32
CA MET A 143 3.20 6.99 -5.19
C MET A 143 2.74 8.28 -5.89
N LEU A 144 2.88 9.43 -5.21
CA LEU A 144 2.49 10.73 -5.73
C LEU A 144 3.58 11.43 -6.57
N GLY A 145 4.76 10.82 -6.71
CA GLY A 145 5.84 11.34 -7.57
C GLY A 145 6.87 12.24 -6.88
N GLY A 146 7.09 12.06 -5.58
CA GLY A 146 8.13 12.78 -4.84
C GLY A 146 7.79 14.24 -4.57
N GLN A 147 8.82 15.08 -4.39
CA GLN A 147 8.64 16.53 -4.21
C GLN A 147 7.86 17.14 -5.40
N VAL A 148 6.62 17.58 -5.16
CA VAL A 148 5.69 18.23 -6.11
C VAL A 148 5.77 17.63 -7.53
N GLY A 149 5.61 16.31 -7.65
CA GLY A 149 5.42 15.64 -8.95
C GLY A 149 6.58 15.74 -9.94
N ARG A 150 7.79 16.14 -9.52
CA ARG A 150 8.97 16.20 -10.42
C ARG A 150 9.39 14.81 -10.88
N ASN A 151 9.22 13.81 -10.03
CA ASN A 151 9.40 12.42 -10.41
C ASN A 151 8.09 11.86 -10.95
N ARG A 152 8.17 10.74 -11.69
CA ARG A 152 6.96 10.00 -12.09
C ARG A 152 6.19 9.59 -10.83
N GLY A 153 4.94 10.02 -10.76
CA GLY A 153 3.92 9.47 -9.87
C GLY A 153 3.16 8.34 -10.55
N TYR A 154 2.37 7.63 -9.76
CA TYR A 154 1.66 6.41 -10.15
C TYR A 154 0.14 6.50 -9.92
N LEU A 155 -0.33 7.68 -9.50
CA LEU A 155 -1.74 8.02 -9.42
C LEU A 155 -2.15 8.74 -10.71
N THR A 156 -3.05 8.14 -11.48
CA THR A 156 -3.51 8.71 -12.75
C THR A 156 -4.16 10.08 -12.55
N GLY A 157 -3.87 11.02 -13.47
CA GLY A 157 -4.38 12.39 -13.37
C GLY A 157 -3.77 13.24 -12.25
N PHE A 158 -2.77 12.75 -11.51
CA PHE A 158 -2.08 13.50 -10.46
C PHE A 158 -0.60 13.72 -10.80
N GLY A 159 -0.21 14.98 -10.95
CA GLY A 159 1.15 15.39 -11.27
C GLY A 159 1.47 15.31 -12.77
N PRO A 160 2.62 15.88 -13.19
CA PRO A 160 2.95 16.12 -14.60
C PRO A 160 3.38 14.87 -15.37
N ARG A 161 3.67 13.76 -14.69
CA ARG A 161 4.13 12.49 -15.28
C ARG A 161 3.25 11.30 -14.87
N ALA A 162 1.99 11.57 -14.53
CA ALA A 162 1.01 10.55 -14.17
C ALA A 162 0.83 9.51 -15.30
N PRO A 163 0.49 8.25 -14.97
CA PRO A 163 0.17 7.26 -16.00
C PRO A 163 -1.07 7.68 -16.81
N LEU A 164 -1.00 7.48 -18.12
CA LEU A 164 -2.06 7.82 -19.08
C LEU A 164 -2.72 6.59 -19.70
N ALA A 165 -2.09 5.41 -19.60
CA ALA A 165 -2.56 4.18 -20.20
C ALA A 165 -2.82 3.06 -19.16
N PRO A 166 -3.59 3.29 -18.07
CA PRO A 166 -3.93 2.22 -17.14
C PRO A 166 -4.78 1.15 -17.81
N ARG A 167 -4.57 -0.12 -17.44
CA ARG A 167 -5.32 -1.26 -17.96
C ARG A 167 -6.71 -1.34 -17.33
N GLN A 168 -7.67 -0.62 -17.90
CA GLN A 168 -9.08 -0.66 -17.48
C GLN A 168 -10.00 -0.56 -18.71
N MET A 169 -10.86 -1.55 -18.91
CA MET A 169 -11.65 -1.70 -20.15
C MET A 169 -12.46 -0.44 -20.53
N ALA A 170 -13.29 0.07 -19.63
CA ALA A 170 -14.13 1.25 -19.90
C ALA A 170 -13.31 2.53 -20.18
N SER A 171 -12.10 2.63 -19.63
CA SER A 171 -11.18 3.74 -19.84
C SER A 171 -10.44 3.62 -21.17
N SER A 172 -10.01 2.41 -21.52
CA SER A 172 -9.25 2.07 -22.73
C SER A 172 -10.09 2.11 -24.02
N CYS A 173 -11.36 1.71 -23.94
CA CYS A 173 -12.24 1.62 -25.10
C CYS A 173 -12.78 3.01 -25.51
N PRO A 174 -12.98 3.27 -26.82
CA PRO A 174 -13.52 4.56 -27.26
C PRO A 174 -14.87 4.84 -26.60
N PRO A 175 -15.11 6.06 -26.08
CA PRO A 175 -16.38 6.40 -25.48
C PRO A 175 -17.50 6.39 -26.53
N GLY A 176 -18.74 6.18 -26.07
CA GLY A 176 -19.91 6.45 -26.89
C GLY A 176 -20.00 7.93 -27.26
N SER A 177 -20.62 8.22 -28.39
CA SER A 177 -21.04 9.59 -28.73
C SER A 177 -22.41 9.88 -28.11
N ARG A 178 -22.75 11.17 -27.93
CA ARG A 178 -24.06 11.54 -27.35
C ARG A 178 -25.21 10.86 -28.11
N GLY A 179 -26.03 10.11 -27.38
CA GLY A 179 -27.18 9.38 -27.94
C GLY A 179 -26.82 8.09 -28.71
N ARG A 180 -25.57 7.61 -28.63
CA ARG A 180 -25.14 6.37 -29.30
C ARG A 180 -24.34 5.48 -28.35
N SER A 181 -24.59 4.18 -28.40
CA SER A 181 -23.79 3.18 -27.67
C SER A 181 -22.30 3.24 -28.05
N PRO A 182 -21.39 2.90 -27.12
CA PRO A 182 -19.97 2.78 -27.43
C PRO A 182 -19.72 1.80 -28.58
N PRO A 183 -18.73 2.05 -29.45
CA PRO A 183 -18.30 1.05 -30.43
C PRO A 183 -17.73 -0.19 -29.72
N ALA A 184 -17.68 -1.31 -30.43
CA ALA A 184 -17.01 -2.50 -29.94
C ALA A 184 -15.54 -2.19 -29.61
N CYS A 185 -15.08 -2.70 -28.47
CA CYS A 185 -13.70 -2.49 -28.06
C CYS A 185 -12.77 -3.42 -28.83
N SER A 186 -11.76 -2.84 -29.47
CA SER A 186 -10.79 -3.59 -30.25
C SER A 186 -9.64 -4.10 -29.37
N VAL A 187 -8.98 -5.18 -29.77
CA VAL A 187 -7.76 -5.67 -29.10
C VAL A 187 -6.66 -4.58 -29.03
N PRO A 188 -6.40 -3.78 -30.08
CA PRO A 188 -5.49 -2.64 -29.97
C PRO A 188 -5.89 -1.62 -28.91
N ALA A 189 -7.18 -1.34 -28.74
CA ALA A 189 -7.66 -0.45 -27.67
C ALA A 189 -7.36 -1.05 -26.29
N LEU A 190 -7.48 -2.37 -26.12
CA LEU A 190 -7.22 -3.05 -24.85
C LEU A 190 -5.74 -3.16 -24.48
N LEU A 191 -4.84 -3.21 -25.48
CA LEU A 191 -3.42 -3.55 -25.27
C LEU A 191 -2.44 -2.43 -25.67
N GLY A 192 -2.91 -1.34 -26.30
CA GLY A 192 -2.06 -0.25 -26.79
C GLY A 192 -1.41 0.60 -25.69
N GLY A 193 -0.46 1.45 -26.11
CA GLY A 193 0.27 2.39 -25.25
C GLY A 193 -0.24 3.84 -25.31
N ASP A 194 -1.15 4.16 -26.23
CA ASP A 194 -1.71 5.52 -26.32
C ASP A 194 -2.53 5.87 -25.07
N PRO A 195 -2.62 7.16 -24.68
CA PRO A 195 -3.49 7.59 -23.59
C PRO A 195 -4.90 7.02 -23.71
N ASN A 196 -5.48 6.60 -22.59
CA ASN A 196 -6.84 6.11 -22.53
C ASN A 196 -7.82 7.19 -23.03
N PRO A 197 -8.74 6.88 -23.97
CA PRO A 197 -9.67 7.87 -24.51
C PRO A 197 -10.65 8.43 -23.46
N SER A 198 -10.93 7.66 -22.40
CA SER A 198 -11.66 8.13 -21.23
C SER A 198 -10.72 8.15 -20.02
N PRO A 199 -10.14 9.31 -19.63
CA PRO A 199 -9.18 9.37 -18.52
C PRO A 199 -9.76 8.82 -17.22
N LEU A 200 -9.07 7.85 -16.62
CA LEU A 200 -9.45 7.26 -15.33
C LEU A 200 -8.72 7.98 -14.20
N ALA A 201 -9.13 9.19 -13.84
CA ALA A 201 -8.44 9.99 -12.81
C ALA A 201 -8.55 9.36 -11.41
N GLY A 202 -7.46 9.45 -10.64
CA GLY A 202 -7.41 8.99 -9.25
C GLY A 202 -7.20 7.49 -9.06
N ALA A 203 -6.87 6.75 -10.12
CA ALA A 203 -6.53 5.33 -10.03
C ALA A 203 -5.03 5.15 -9.74
N LEU A 204 -4.72 4.48 -8.63
CA LEU A 204 -3.38 3.94 -8.41
C LEU A 204 -3.15 2.77 -9.36
N VAL A 205 -2.03 2.77 -10.08
CA VAL A 205 -1.59 1.61 -10.87
C VAL A 205 -0.85 0.59 -10.01
N ALA A 206 -0.72 -0.65 -10.49
CA ALA A 206 -0.02 -1.73 -9.77
C ALA A 206 1.41 -1.32 -9.35
N GLY A 207 2.14 -0.67 -10.27
CA GLY A 207 3.40 -0.01 -9.94
C GLY A 207 4.60 -0.42 -10.79
N PRO A 208 5.80 0.07 -10.42
CA PRO A 208 7.04 -0.24 -11.10
C PRO A 208 7.59 -1.63 -10.73
N GLY A 209 8.64 -2.07 -11.42
CA GLY A 209 9.47 -3.20 -10.98
C GLY A 209 10.40 -2.84 -9.81
N GLU A 210 11.16 -3.82 -9.33
CA GLU A 210 12.13 -3.67 -8.22
C GLU A 210 13.24 -2.64 -8.48
N ASP A 211 13.52 -2.35 -9.76
CA ASP A 211 14.50 -1.37 -10.22
C ASP A 211 13.89 0.01 -10.48
N ASP A 212 12.65 0.23 -10.03
CA ASP A 212 11.83 1.41 -10.29
C ASP A 212 11.41 1.61 -11.76
N SER A 213 11.66 0.64 -12.63
CA SER A 213 11.25 0.71 -14.04
C SER A 213 9.74 0.64 -14.19
N TYR A 214 9.18 1.50 -15.05
CA TYR A 214 7.74 1.55 -15.33
C TYR A 214 7.47 1.92 -16.77
N THR A 215 6.67 1.09 -17.43
CA THR A 215 6.18 1.32 -18.80
C THR A 215 4.70 1.69 -18.73
N ASP A 216 4.37 2.91 -19.19
CA ASP A 216 2.99 3.41 -19.27
C ASP A 216 2.31 2.86 -20.52
N ALA A 217 1.92 1.59 -20.47
CA ALA A 217 1.19 0.92 -21.54
C ALA A 217 0.25 -0.14 -20.95
N ARG A 218 -0.95 -0.30 -21.52
CA ARG A 218 -1.99 -1.19 -20.96
C ARG A 218 -1.54 -2.65 -20.87
N ALA A 219 -0.70 -3.11 -21.81
CA ALA A 219 -0.15 -4.46 -21.80
C ALA A 219 1.00 -4.65 -20.78
N ALA A 220 1.55 -3.58 -20.22
CA ALA A 220 2.65 -3.66 -19.27
C ALA A 220 2.20 -4.30 -17.94
N PRO A 221 3.09 -5.02 -17.24
CA PRO A 221 2.76 -5.63 -15.95
C PRO A 221 2.22 -4.63 -14.93
N GLY A 222 2.84 -3.45 -14.85
CA GLY A 222 2.54 -2.41 -13.87
C GLY A 222 1.29 -1.58 -14.13
N ALA A 223 0.57 -1.81 -15.24
CA ALA A 223 -0.55 -0.96 -15.66
C ALA A 223 -1.90 -1.36 -15.07
N GLY A 224 -1.98 -2.48 -14.32
CA GLY A 224 -3.21 -2.89 -13.64
C GLY A 224 -3.76 -1.80 -12.72
N VAL A 225 -5.08 -1.80 -12.50
CA VAL A 225 -5.77 -0.93 -11.53
C VAL A 225 -6.86 -1.75 -10.82
N GLY A 226 -7.14 -1.43 -9.57
CA GLY A 226 -8.15 -2.14 -8.77
C GLY A 226 -8.70 -1.32 -7.62
N VAL A 227 -9.88 -1.68 -7.11
CA VAL A 227 -10.45 -1.04 -5.92
C VAL A 227 -9.56 -1.30 -4.70
N HIS A 228 -9.00 -2.51 -4.59
CA HIS A 228 -8.06 -2.89 -3.54
C HIS A 228 -6.73 -2.14 -3.60
N TYR A 229 -6.42 -1.45 -4.70
CA TYR A 229 -5.24 -0.58 -4.80
C TYR A 229 -5.53 0.78 -4.15
N ASN A 230 -6.73 1.30 -4.42
CA ASN A 230 -7.12 2.65 -4.04
C ASN A 230 -7.64 2.73 -2.60
N ALA A 231 -8.28 1.67 -2.10
CA ALA A 231 -8.78 1.61 -0.73
C ALA A 231 -7.69 1.89 0.33
N PRO A 232 -6.54 1.16 0.35
CA PRO A 232 -5.49 1.45 1.32
C PRO A 232 -4.82 2.82 1.08
N LEU A 233 -4.66 3.24 -0.18
CA LEU A 233 -4.13 4.57 -0.51
C LEU A 233 -4.97 5.69 0.11
N LEU A 234 -6.28 5.66 -0.10
CA LEU A 234 -7.20 6.68 0.41
C LEU A 234 -7.20 6.71 1.95
N ALA A 235 -7.19 5.54 2.58
CA ALA A 235 -7.14 5.45 4.03
C ALA A 235 -5.79 5.94 4.60
N ALA A 236 -4.67 5.62 3.95
CA ALA A 236 -3.37 6.14 4.33
C ALA A 236 -3.26 7.66 4.14
N LEU A 237 -3.82 8.22 3.06
CA LEU A 237 -3.91 9.67 2.87
C LEU A 237 -4.72 10.33 4.00
N ALA A 238 -5.86 9.76 4.37
CA ALA A 238 -6.66 10.27 5.50
C ALA A 238 -5.88 10.20 6.83
N GLY A 239 -5.17 9.10 7.08
CA GLY A 239 -4.31 8.94 8.26
C GLY A 239 -3.18 9.98 8.30
N LEU A 240 -2.53 10.27 7.16
CA LEU A 240 -1.50 11.30 7.07
C LEU A 240 -2.05 12.68 7.42
N LEU A 241 -3.23 13.04 6.89
CA LEU A 241 -3.91 14.31 7.20
C LEU A 241 -4.25 14.47 8.70
N GLN A 242 -4.43 13.36 9.43
CA GLN A 242 -4.70 13.37 10.87
C GLN A 242 -3.43 13.28 11.73
N SER A 243 -2.31 12.90 11.13
CA SER A 243 -1.02 12.78 11.80
C SER A 243 -0.23 14.09 11.79
N ASN A 244 0.84 14.16 12.58
CA ASN A 244 1.82 15.26 12.50
C ASN A 244 2.97 14.95 11.53
N ALA A 245 2.81 13.96 10.66
CA ALA A 245 3.80 13.52 9.70
C ALA A 245 4.03 14.61 8.65
N GLY A 246 5.23 15.15 8.61
CA GLY A 246 5.64 16.10 7.58
C GLY A 246 7.12 15.92 7.23
N PRO A 247 7.54 16.42 6.04
CA PRO A 247 8.93 16.33 5.61
C PRO A 247 9.96 16.76 6.66
N GLY A 248 9.72 17.88 7.35
CA GLY A 248 10.64 18.38 8.38
C GLY A 248 10.73 17.48 9.61
N GLN A 249 9.61 16.86 10.01
CA GLN A 249 9.53 15.94 11.14
C GLN A 249 10.27 14.62 10.84
N CYS A 250 10.35 14.23 9.58
CA CYS A 250 10.91 12.95 9.16
C CYS A 250 12.41 12.97 8.84
N GLN A 251 13.02 14.15 8.73
CA GLN A 251 14.46 14.32 8.49
C GLN A 251 15.32 13.81 9.66
N GLY A 252 14.79 13.77 10.89
CA GLY A 252 15.51 13.31 12.09
C GLY A 252 15.17 11.89 12.57
N ALA A 253 14.18 11.23 11.96
CA ALA A 253 13.61 9.96 12.46
C ALA A 253 14.12 8.70 11.73
N GLY A 254 15.28 8.79 11.06
CA GLY A 254 15.79 7.70 10.21
C GLY A 254 15.17 7.66 8.80
N GLY A 255 14.49 8.73 8.38
CA GLY A 255 13.82 8.87 7.09
C GLY A 255 14.77 9.09 5.90
N GLY A 256 15.85 8.32 5.78
CA GLY A 256 16.76 8.38 4.62
C GLY A 256 16.02 8.30 3.29
N ILE A 257 14.96 7.48 3.24
CA ILE A 257 14.02 7.33 2.13
C ILE A 257 13.34 8.65 1.72
N LEU A 258 12.95 9.48 2.70
CA LEU A 258 12.31 10.77 2.45
C LEU A 258 13.33 11.80 2.00
N ARG A 259 14.60 11.68 2.43
CA ARG A 259 15.67 12.50 1.89
C ARG A 259 15.83 12.23 0.40
N GLU A 260 15.95 10.99 -0.05
CA GLU A 260 16.08 10.66 -1.48
C GLU A 260 14.83 11.05 -2.31
N LEU A 261 13.63 10.86 -1.76
CA LEU A 261 12.37 11.24 -2.42
C LEU A 261 12.15 12.76 -2.53
N LEU A 262 12.74 13.53 -1.61
CA LEU A 262 12.60 14.99 -1.53
C LEU A 262 13.86 15.73 -1.98
N SER A 263 15.00 15.04 -2.11
CA SER A 263 16.25 15.60 -2.60
C SER A 263 16.38 15.29 -4.07
N VAL A 264 16.15 16.30 -4.89
CA VAL A 264 16.72 16.35 -6.24
C VAL A 264 17.29 17.75 -6.42
N ASN A 265 18.63 17.82 -6.48
CA ASN A 265 19.31 18.93 -7.16
C ASN A 265 18.88 18.96 -8.62
#